data_AF-X1MB32-F1
#
_entry.id   AF-X1MB32-F1
#
_cell.length_a   1.000
_cell.length_b   1.000
_cell.length_c   1.000
_cell.angle_alpha   90.00
_cell.angle_beta   90.00
_cell.angle_gamma   90.00
#
_symmetry.space_group_name_H-M   'P 1'
#
loop_
_entity.id
_entity.type
_entity.pdbx_description
1 polymer ?
#
loop_
_entity_poly.entity_id
_entity_poly.type
_entity_poly.pdbx_seq_one_letter_code
_entity_poly.pdbx_strand_id
1 'polypeptide(L)' 'MRGTYVLLAHVPYDLVLSVGELGNRSFKAGYYAYVGSALGGLEKRV' A
#
# COMPACT_ATOMS: atom_id res chain seq x y z
N MET A 1 -14.41 -5.51 14.10
CA MET A 1 -15.22 -4.52 13.31
C MET A 1 -14.99 -4.67 11.81
N ARG A 2 -15.92 -4.21 10.95
CA ARG A 2 -15.68 -4.06 9.50
C ARG A 2 -15.21 -2.63 9.22
N GLY A 3 -14.18 -2.47 8.39
CA GLY A 3 -13.68 -1.14 8.02
C GLY A 3 -12.76 -1.18 6.82
N THR A 4 -12.22 -0.03 6.45
CA THR A 4 -11.16 0.12 5.45
C THR A 4 -9.96 0.74 6.15
N TYR A 5 -8.75 0.34 5.79
CA TYR A 5 -7.54 0.99 6.25
C TYR A 5 -6.71 1.47 5.07
N VAL A 6 -5.94 2.53 5.31
CA VAL A 6 -5.00 3.08 4.34
C VAL A 6 -3.61 3.01 4.94
N LEU A 7 -2.69 2.37 4.23
CA LEU A 7 -1.26 2.51 4.50
C LEU A 7 -0.70 3.60 3.59
N LEU A 8 -0.11 4.62 4.20
CA LEU A 8 0.55 5.70 3.47
C LEU A 8 2.05 5.41 3.39
N ALA A 9 2.56 5.26 2.18
CA ALA A 9 3.98 5.03 1.92
C ALA A 9 4.60 6.30 1.32
N HIS A 10 5.73 6.73 1.87
CA HIS A 10 6.55 7.80 1.29
C HIS A 10 7.65 7.19 0.43
N VAL A 11 7.68 7.57 -0.85
CA VAL A 11 8.72 7.20 -1.82
C VAL A 11 9.60 8.43 -2.04
N PRO A 12 10.80 8.50 -1.44
CA PRO A 12 11.60 9.73 -1.44
C PRO A 12 12.30 10.03 -2.78
N TYR A 13 12.35 9.08 -3.70
CA TYR A 13 12.97 9.21 -5.02
C TYR A 13 12.33 8.25 -6.02
N ASP A 14 12.47 8.54 -7.32
CA ASP A 14 12.01 7.65 -8.39
C ASP A 14 12.70 6.29 -8.30
N LEU A 15 11.93 5.21 -8.36
CA LEU A 15 12.46 3.84 -8.23
C LEU A 15 11.61 2.82 -8.98
N VAL A 16 12.19 1.64 -9.23
CA VAL A 16 11.50 0.49 -9.81
C VAL A 16 11.46 -0.64 -8.78
N LEU A 17 10.29 -1.18 -8.49
CA LEU A 17 10.10 -2.31 -7.58
C LEU A 17 9.31 -3.42 -8.25
N SER A 18 9.61 -4.66 -7.90
CA SER A 18 8.75 -5.80 -8.22
C SER A 18 7.56 -5.84 -7.27
N VAL A 19 6.35 -5.87 -7.80
CA VAL A 19 5.10 -5.90 -7.03
C VAL A 19 4.41 -7.24 -7.23
N GLY A 20 4.81 -8.25 -6.46
CA GLY A 20 4.22 -9.59 -6.53
C GLY A 20 4.11 -10.11 -7.97
N GLU A 21 2.93 -10.60 -8.34
CA GLU A 21 2.64 -11.07 -9.71
C GLU A 21 2.52 -9.95 -10.75
N LEU A 22 2.38 -8.68 -10.33
CA LEU A 22 2.29 -7.54 -11.24
C LEU A 22 3.64 -7.15 -11.85
N GLY A 23 4.73 -7.77 -11.39
CA GLY A 23 6.09 -7.58 -11.87
C GLY A 23 6.64 -6.19 -11.57
N ASN A 24 7.62 -5.76 -12.37
CA ASN A 24 8.31 -4.50 -12.15
C ASN A 24 7.42 -3.30 -12.47
N ARG A 25 7.33 -2.36 -11.52
CA ARG A 25 6.60 -1.10 -11.65
C ARG A 25 7.49 0.07 -11.29
N SER A 26 7.39 1.13 -12.07
CA SER A 26 8.05 2.40 -11.78
C SER A 26 7.17 3.22 -10.84
N PHE A 27 7.77 3.72 -9.77
CA PHE A 27 7.18 4.63 -8.81
C PHE A 27 7.93 5.95 -8.89
N LYS A 28 7.20 7.05 -9.06
CA LYS A 28 7.73 8.41 -8.93
C LYS A 28 7.85 8.81 -7.46
N ALA A 29 8.77 9.70 -7.14
CA ALA A 29 8.87 10.29 -5.81
C ALA A 29 7.51 10.90 -5.39
N GLY A 30 7.08 10.64 -4.16
CA GLY A 30 5.79 11.08 -3.64
C GLY A 30 5.17 10.13 -2.62
N TYR A 31 3.91 10.39 -2.28
CA TYR A 31 3.15 9.56 -1.34
C TYR A 31 2.18 8.66 -2.09
N TYR A 32 2.09 7.41 -1.66
CA TYR A 32 1.20 6.40 -2.21
C TYR A 32 0.28 5.86 -1.12
N ALA A 33 -0.99 5.66 -1.47
CA ALA A 33 -1.98 5.09 -0.59
C ALA A 33 -2.27 3.65 -1.02
N TYR A 34 -2.01 2.70 -0.12
CA TYR A 34 -2.51 1.33 -0.25
C TYR A 34 -3.80 1.19 0.55
N VAL A 35 -4.91 0.93 -0.16
CA VAL A 35 -6.25 0.83 0.44
C VAL A 35 -6.61 -0.65 0.58
N GLY A 36 -6.82 -1.11 1.82
CA GLY A 36 -7.20 -2.48 2.13
C GLY A 36 -8.58 -2.57 2.79
N SER A 37 -9.37 -3.57 2.43
CA SER A 37 -10.61 -3.88 3.13
C SER A 37 -10.31 -4.69 4.39
N ALA A 38 -10.70 -4.16 5.55
CA ALA A 38 -10.70 -4.90 6.81
C ALA A 38 -12.04 -5.62 6.95
N LEU A 39 -12.19 -6.72 6.19
CA LEU A 39 -13.34 -7.64 6.21
C LEU A 39 -13.45 -8.44 7.53
N GLY A 40 -13.43 -7.74 8.67
CA GLY A 40 -13.54 -8.34 10.01
C GLY A 40 -12.22 -8.52 10.77
N GLY A 41 -11.08 -8.13 10.19
CA GLY A 41 -9.76 -8.25 10.83
C GLY A 41 -9.10 -6.92 11.18
N LEU A 42 -9.88 -5.84 11.32
CA LEU A 42 -9.35 -4.49 11.53
C LEU A 42 -8.49 -4.44 12.80
N GLU A 43 -8.99 -4.96 13.92
CA GLU A 43 -8.27 -5.03 15.20
C GLU A 43 -6.95 -5.83 15.18
N LYS A 44 -6.65 -6.61 14.14
CA LYS A 44 -5.34 -7.29 13.99
C LYS A 44 -4.31 -6.45 13.20
N ARG A 45 -4.74 -5.33 12.62
CA ARG A 45 -3.97 -4.51 11.67
C ARG A 45 -3.70 -3.10 12.17
N VAL A 46 -4.25 -2.72 13.33
CA VAL A 46 -4.05 -1.45 14.04
C VAL A 46 -3.78 -1.69 15.51
#